data_AF-A0AA97DB30-F1
#
_entry.id   AF-A0AA97DB30-F1
#
_cell.length_a   1.000
_cell.length_b   1.000
_cell.length_c   1.000
_cell.angle_alpha   90.00
_cell.angle_beta   90.00
_cell.angle_gamma   90.00
#
_symmetry.space_group_name_H-M   'P 1'
#
loop_
_entity.id
_entity.type
_entity.pdbx_description
1 polymer ?
#
loop_
_entity_poly.entity_id
_entity_poly.type
_entity_poly.pdbx_seq_one_letter_code
_entity_poly.pdbx_strand_id
1 'polypeptide(L)'
;MAKDECCIVFDLGCYFPYRNSDVLTFNFTLGMEEFDDYKINHRYPNKSYQTISRKYGRKVSKMGYPYIMKLNEQLPMLLCIKVGINDKYVALVFPVQTSMTASKPICALSLRYMFDKNEFYFKSHEKAEGGGYYQHIWKNYELEKEVNNDNEILLNNPCKIDNSSNTLIYDDIIKPCSSLLQDILL
;
A
#
# COMPACT_ATOMS: atom_id res chain seq x y z
N MET A 1 15.98 0.46 14.51
CA MET A 1 16.39 -0.12 13.22
C MET A 1 17.90 -0.25 13.26
N ALA A 2 18.41 -1.44 13.01
CA ALA A 2 19.84 -1.72 12.93
C ALA A 2 20.45 -1.08 11.67
N LYS A 3 21.79 -1.06 11.59
CA LYS A 3 22.53 -0.42 10.48
C LYS A 3 22.28 -1.07 9.12
N ASP A 4 21.95 -2.36 9.12
CA ASP A 4 21.71 -3.18 7.94
C ASP A 4 20.21 -3.36 7.62
N GLU A 5 19.34 -2.60 8.29
CA GLU A 5 17.89 -2.68 8.12
C GLU A 5 17.34 -1.46 7.37
N CYS A 6 16.24 -1.69 6.66
CA CYS A 6 15.40 -0.67 6.06
C CYS A 6 13.92 -0.94 6.39
N CYS A 7 13.06 0.04 6.13
CA CYS A 7 11.64 -0.05 6.49
C CYS A 7 10.75 0.50 5.38
N ILE A 8 9.79 -0.31 4.94
CA ILE A 8 8.63 0.16 4.20
C ILE A 8 7.48 0.43 5.18
N VAL A 9 6.89 1.61 5.09
CA VAL A 9 5.69 1.98 5.84
C VAL A 9 4.50 1.85 4.91
N PHE A 10 3.67 0.84 5.15
CA PHE A 10 2.41 0.66 4.43
C PHE A 10 1.30 1.49 5.06
N ASP A 11 0.79 2.46 4.31
CA ASP A 11 -0.36 3.28 4.67
C ASP A 11 -1.57 2.83 3.86
N LEU A 12 -2.10 1.66 4.21
CA LEU A 12 -3.19 1.03 3.47
C LEU A 12 -4.52 1.53 3.97
N GLY A 13 -5.34 2.05 3.06
CA GLY A 13 -6.69 2.50 3.36
C GLY A 13 -7.73 2.07 2.34
N CYS A 14 -8.94 1.82 2.83
CA CYS A 14 -10.11 1.42 2.08
C CYS A 14 -11.29 2.31 2.47
N TYR A 15 -11.82 3.06 1.50
CA TYR A 15 -13.13 3.69 1.61
C TYR A 15 -14.21 2.61 1.48
N PHE A 16 -14.88 2.34 2.58
CA PHE A 16 -15.96 1.37 2.72
C PHE A 16 -17.28 2.11 3.04
N PRO A 17 -18.20 2.25 2.08
CA PRO A 17 -19.38 3.12 2.23
C PRO A 17 -20.49 2.55 3.11
N TYR A 18 -20.36 1.30 3.56
CA TYR A 18 -21.38 0.64 4.36
C TYR A 18 -21.25 0.99 5.84
N ARG A 19 -22.40 1.17 6.51
CA ARG A 19 -22.46 1.55 7.93
C ARG A 19 -21.83 0.52 8.87
N ASN A 20 -22.01 -0.76 8.57
CA ASN A 20 -21.44 -1.84 9.36
C ASN A 20 -20.04 -2.17 8.83
N SER A 21 -19.00 -1.61 9.43
CA SER A 21 -17.61 -1.90 9.04
C SER A 21 -17.12 -3.28 9.48
N ASP A 22 -17.83 -3.96 10.38
CA ASP A 22 -17.36 -5.24 10.94
C ASP A 22 -17.40 -6.38 9.92
N VAL A 23 -18.18 -6.21 8.85
CA VAL A 23 -18.21 -7.16 7.73
C VAL A 23 -17.11 -6.91 6.70
N LEU A 24 -16.31 -5.85 6.85
CA LEU A 24 -15.21 -5.55 5.93
C LEU A 24 -14.09 -6.59 6.11
N THR A 25 -13.81 -7.32 5.05
CA THR A 25 -12.56 -8.06 4.91
C THR A 25 -11.55 -7.11 4.31
N PHE A 26 -10.56 -6.69 5.10
CA PHE A 26 -9.44 -5.87 4.64
C PHE A 26 -8.15 -6.26 5.36
N ASN A 27 -7.25 -6.92 4.63
CA ASN A 27 -5.97 -7.39 5.14
C ASN A 27 -4.93 -7.47 4.04
N PHE A 28 -3.68 -7.75 4.41
CA PHE A 28 -2.60 -7.88 3.46
C PHE A 28 -1.55 -8.90 3.90
N THR A 29 -0.74 -9.34 2.93
CA THR A 29 0.44 -10.19 3.10
C THR A 29 1.57 -9.65 2.23
N LEU A 30 2.81 -9.99 2.57
CA LEU A 30 3.98 -9.60 1.78
C LEU A 30 4.89 -10.82 1.57
N GLY A 31 5.07 -11.22 0.31
CA GLY A 31 5.74 -12.47 -0.02
C GLY A 31 4.97 -13.67 0.55
N MET A 32 5.64 -14.46 1.39
CA MET A 32 5.04 -15.60 2.09
C MET A 32 4.60 -15.25 3.53
N GLU A 33 4.76 -13.99 3.96
CA GLU A 33 4.49 -13.58 5.33
C GLU A 33 3.03 -13.16 5.52
N GLU A 34 2.36 -13.80 6.47
CA GLU A 34 1.06 -13.42 6.97
C GLU A 34 1.20 -12.60 8.25
N PHE A 35 0.48 -11.49 8.32
CA PHE A 35 0.53 -10.58 9.47
C PHE A 35 -0.72 -10.75 10.33
N ASP A 36 -0.55 -11.05 11.63
CA ASP A 36 -1.64 -11.13 12.61
C ASP A 36 -1.59 -9.95 13.61
N ASP A 37 -0.50 -9.19 13.60
CA ASP A 37 -0.20 -8.08 14.50
C ASP A 37 -0.72 -6.73 13.98
N TYR A 38 -1.89 -6.69 13.34
CA TYR A 38 -2.49 -5.46 12.83
C TYR A 38 -3.90 -5.17 13.40
N LYS A 39 -4.33 -3.91 13.25
CA LYS A 39 -5.66 -3.41 13.56
C LYS A 39 -6.24 -2.69 12.34
N ILE A 40 -7.51 -2.93 12.05
CA ILE A 40 -8.32 -2.02 11.22
C ILE A 40 -8.82 -0.88 12.11
N ASN A 41 -8.56 0.37 11.71
CA ASN A 41 -8.89 1.56 12.48
C ASN A 41 -9.21 2.76 11.58
N HIS A 42 -9.58 3.88 12.20
CA HIS A 42 -9.81 5.16 11.53
C HIS A 42 -8.68 6.13 11.88
N ARG A 43 -7.56 6.07 11.15
CA ARG A 43 -6.50 7.07 11.31
C ARG A 43 -6.88 8.44 10.76
N TYR A 44 -7.82 8.49 9.83
CA TYR A 44 -8.31 9.72 9.21
C TYR A 44 -9.75 10.05 9.65
N PRO A 45 -10.18 11.33 9.61
CA PRO A 45 -11.50 11.74 10.12
C PRO A 45 -12.70 11.08 9.44
N ASN A 46 -12.55 10.61 8.20
CA ASN A 46 -13.62 9.96 7.46
C ASN A 46 -13.91 8.57 8.04
N LYS A 47 -15.08 8.41 8.68
CA LYS A 47 -15.53 7.13 9.27
C LYS A 47 -15.76 6.03 8.25
N SER A 48 -15.96 6.35 6.97
CA SER A 48 -16.01 5.33 5.93
C SER A 48 -14.62 4.90 5.47
N TYR A 49 -13.56 5.62 5.85
CA TYR A 49 -12.19 5.28 5.48
C TYR A 49 -11.54 4.45 6.59
N GLN A 50 -11.32 3.18 6.28
CA GLN A 50 -10.71 2.17 7.14
C GLN A 50 -9.24 2.06 6.78
N THR A 51 -8.35 2.01 7.77
CA THR A 51 -6.91 1.86 7.56
C THR A 51 -6.35 0.69 8.33
N ILE A 52 -5.27 0.10 7.80
CA ILE A 52 -4.49 -0.92 8.51
C ILE A 52 -3.37 -0.22 9.30
N SER A 53 -3.16 -0.64 10.53
CA SER A 53 -2.05 -0.16 11.38
C SER A 53 -1.47 -1.31 12.20
N ARG A 54 -0.15 -1.31 12.39
CA ARG A 54 0.52 -2.31 13.23
C ARG A 54 0.16 -2.14 14.70
N LYS A 55 -0.03 -3.26 15.41
CA LYS A 55 -0.23 -3.35 16.85
C LYS A 55 1.10 -3.69 17.53
N TYR A 56 1.35 -3.04 18.65
CA TYR A 56 2.46 -3.34 19.55
C TYR A 56 1.88 -3.59 20.95
N GLY A 57 1.36 -4.80 21.15
CA GLY A 57 0.53 -5.13 22.30
C GLY A 57 -0.70 -4.22 22.39
N ARG A 58 -0.76 -3.36 23.42
CA ARG A 58 -1.86 -2.40 23.61
C ARG A 58 -1.75 -1.13 22.77
N LYS A 59 -0.58 -0.83 22.19
CA LYS A 59 -0.34 0.36 21.38
C LYS A 59 -0.63 0.06 19.90
N VAL A 60 -1.02 1.09 19.15
CA VAL A 60 -1.22 1.00 17.70
C VAL A 60 -0.36 2.08 17.04
N SER A 61 0.31 1.71 15.95
CA SER A 61 1.11 2.63 15.14
C SER A 61 0.25 3.76 14.57
N LYS A 62 0.77 5.00 14.63
CA LYS A 62 0.13 6.17 14.01
C LYS A 62 0.46 6.30 12.52
N MET A 63 1.54 5.66 12.06
CA MET A 63 2.06 5.78 10.70
C MET A 63 1.54 4.69 9.76
N GLY A 64 0.75 3.74 10.26
CA GLY A 64 0.27 2.59 9.48
C GLY A 64 1.02 1.33 9.87
N TYR A 65 1.43 0.53 8.90
CA TYR A 65 2.12 -0.73 9.14
C TYR A 65 3.60 -0.64 8.70
N PRO A 66 4.54 -0.38 9.62
CA PRO A 66 5.96 -0.47 9.33
C PRO A 66 6.42 -1.93 9.26
N TYR A 67 7.03 -2.30 8.14
CA TYR A 67 7.66 -3.59 7.89
C TYR A 67 9.17 -3.38 7.72
N ILE A 68 9.96 -4.05 8.56
CA ILE A 68 11.42 -3.93 8.61
C ILE A 68 12.01 -5.15 7.90
N MET A 69 12.95 -4.91 7.00
CA MET A 69 13.70 -5.94 6.28
C MET A 69 15.18 -5.60 6.23
N LYS A 70 16.03 -6.52 5.78
CA LYS A 70 17.45 -6.22 5.57
C LYS A 70 17.66 -5.45 4.26
N LEU A 71 18.64 -4.55 4.25
CA LEU A 71 19.01 -3.76 3.07
C LEU A 71 19.42 -4.64 1.86
N ASN A 72 19.93 -5.85 2.09
CA ASN A 72 20.27 -6.80 1.03
C ASN A 72 19.09 -7.71 0.61
N GLU A 73 17.93 -7.61 1.25
CA GLU A 73 16.73 -8.43 1.01
C GLU A 73 15.61 -7.62 0.33
N GLN A 74 15.97 -6.83 -0.68
CA GLN A 74 15.04 -5.93 -1.40
C GLN A 74 14.67 -6.44 -2.81
N LEU A 75 14.75 -7.76 -3.02
CA LEU A 75 14.21 -8.37 -4.23
C LEU A 75 12.69 -8.12 -4.33
N PRO A 76 12.09 -8.12 -5.54
CA PRO A 76 10.65 -7.95 -5.68
C PRO A 76 9.86 -8.91 -4.78
N MET A 77 8.95 -8.37 -3.98
CA MET A 77 8.05 -9.12 -3.10
C MET A 77 6.61 -8.93 -3.55
N LEU A 78 5.80 -9.97 -3.45
CA LEU A 78 4.39 -9.89 -3.78
C LEU A 78 3.60 -9.29 -2.61
N LEU A 79 3.07 -8.07 -2.80
CA LEU A 79 2.08 -7.49 -1.90
C LEU A 79 0.70 -7.99 -2.31
N CYS A 80 0.03 -8.76 -1.45
CA CYS A 80 -1.33 -9.21 -1.70
C CYS A 80 -2.29 -8.52 -0.73
N ILE A 81 -3.26 -7.79 -1.27
CA ILE A 81 -4.32 -7.08 -0.54
C ILE A 81 -5.63 -7.84 -0.73
N LYS A 82 -6.26 -8.28 0.36
CA LYS A 82 -7.62 -8.83 0.30
C LYS A 82 -8.61 -7.76 0.70
N VAL A 83 -9.63 -7.55 -0.14
CA VAL A 83 -10.70 -6.57 0.11
C VAL A 83 -12.05 -7.14 -0.28
N GLY A 84 -13.04 -7.05 0.62
CA GLY A 84 -14.35 -7.66 0.42
C GLY A 84 -15.31 -7.56 1.60
N ILE A 85 -16.36 -8.37 1.56
CA ILE A 85 -17.36 -8.50 2.62
C ILE A 85 -17.36 -9.94 3.12
N ASN A 86 -17.02 -10.16 4.39
CA ASN A 86 -16.90 -11.48 5.00
C ASN A 86 -16.01 -12.43 4.16
N ASP A 87 -16.52 -13.60 3.79
CA ASP A 87 -15.85 -14.60 2.97
C ASP A 87 -15.76 -14.23 1.48
N LYS A 88 -16.49 -13.20 1.03
CA LYS A 88 -16.53 -12.75 -0.36
C LYS A 88 -15.57 -11.59 -0.57
N TYR A 89 -14.36 -11.90 -1.03
CA TYR A 89 -13.33 -10.90 -1.28
C TYR A 89 -12.60 -11.13 -2.60
N VAL A 90 -12.01 -10.05 -3.11
CA VAL A 90 -10.99 -10.08 -4.16
C VAL A 90 -9.60 -9.98 -3.52
N ALA A 91 -8.63 -10.72 -4.05
CA ALA A 91 -7.23 -10.63 -3.71
C ALA A 91 -6.49 -9.90 -4.84
N LEU A 92 -5.87 -8.76 -4.53
CA LEU A 92 -5.11 -7.94 -5.47
C LEU A 92 -3.64 -8.15 -5.20
N VAL A 93 -2.89 -8.67 -6.17
CA VAL A 93 -1.48 -9.04 -6.01
C VAL A 93 -0.62 -8.13 -6.88
N PHE A 94 0.38 -7.51 -6.26
CA PHE A 94 1.28 -6.57 -6.92
C PHE A 94 2.74 -6.92 -6.61
N PRO A 95 3.65 -6.93 -7.59
CA PRO A 95 5.07 -6.92 -7.32
C PRO A 95 5.48 -5.55 -6.76
N VAL A 96 6.06 -5.53 -5.56
CA VAL A 96 6.64 -4.34 -4.92
C VAL A 96 8.15 -4.53 -4.88
N GLN A 97 8.88 -3.57 -5.43
CA GLN A 97 10.34 -3.56 -5.40
C GLN A 97 10.83 -2.27 -4.75
N THR A 98 11.72 -2.40 -3.76
CA THR A 98 12.31 -1.26 -3.06
C THR A 98 13.79 -1.14 -3.42
N SER A 99 14.33 0.07 -3.29
CA SER A 99 15.75 0.38 -3.56
C SER A 99 16.32 1.29 -2.46
N MET A 100 15.91 1.04 -1.21
CA MET A 100 16.39 1.76 -0.04
C MET A 100 17.88 1.51 0.17
N THR A 101 18.56 2.52 0.70
CA THR A 101 20.00 2.46 1.00
C THR A 101 20.23 2.86 2.44
N ALA A 102 21.46 2.70 2.95
CA ALA A 102 21.80 3.18 4.28
C ALA A 102 21.57 4.71 4.45
N SER A 103 21.64 5.49 3.37
CA SER A 103 21.39 6.95 3.39
C SER A 103 19.92 7.31 3.17
N LYS A 104 19.11 6.42 2.59
CA LYS A 104 17.65 6.57 2.42
C LYS A 104 16.96 5.25 2.82
N PRO A 105 16.91 4.92 4.12
CA PRO A 105 16.56 3.57 4.56
C PRO A 105 15.06 3.35 4.76
N ILE A 106 14.22 4.33 4.41
CA ILE A 106 12.77 4.28 4.62
C ILE A 106 12.05 4.52 3.30
N CYS A 107 10.93 3.87 3.04
CA CYS A 107 9.97 4.31 2.02
C CYS A 107 8.54 4.25 2.57
N ALA A 108 7.65 5.03 1.97
CA ALA A 108 6.21 4.99 2.25
C ALA A 108 5.46 4.52 1.02
N LEU A 109 4.50 3.63 1.22
CA LEU A 109 3.57 3.22 0.18
C LEU A 109 2.15 3.31 0.74
N SER A 110 1.39 4.30 0.27
CA SER A 110 -0.03 4.37 0.62
C SER A 110 -0.87 3.71 -0.45
N LEU A 111 -1.87 2.94 -0.03
CA LEU A 111 -2.95 2.47 -0.88
C LEU A 111 -4.21 3.25 -0.52
N ARG A 112 -4.91 3.76 -1.53
CA ARG A 112 -6.30 4.16 -1.38
C ARG A 112 -7.15 3.24 -2.24
N TYR A 113 -8.07 2.52 -1.61
CA TYR A 113 -9.04 1.66 -2.27
C TYR A 113 -10.47 2.22 -2.13
N MET A 114 -11.22 2.32 -3.22
CA MET A 114 -12.59 2.84 -3.29
C MET A 114 -13.53 1.67 -3.53
N PHE A 115 -14.17 1.20 -2.47
CA PHE A 115 -14.84 -0.10 -2.47
C PHE A 115 -16.02 -0.20 -3.44
N ASP A 116 -16.84 0.85 -3.52
CA ASP A 116 -18.01 0.91 -4.40
C ASP A 116 -17.66 1.00 -5.89
N LYS A 117 -16.50 1.56 -6.21
CA LYS A 117 -16.06 1.74 -7.59
C LYS A 117 -15.12 0.66 -8.10
N ASN A 118 -14.57 -0.16 -7.20
CA ASN A 118 -13.47 -1.07 -7.52
C ASN A 118 -12.26 -0.33 -8.12
N GLU A 119 -12.06 0.90 -7.67
CA GLU A 119 -10.98 1.80 -8.09
C GLU A 119 -9.94 1.88 -6.96
N PHE A 120 -8.67 1.96 -7.32
CA PHE A 120 -7.61 2.17 -6.35
C PHE A 120 -6.40 2.85 -6.97
N TYR A 121 -5.60 3.42 -6.10
CA TYR A 121 -4.25 3.83 -6.44
C TYR A 121 -3.28 3.64 -5.29
N PHE A 122 -2.04 3.35 -5.66
CA PHE A 122 -0.90 3.50 -4.80
C PHE A 122 -0.28 4.88 -4.99
N LYS A 123 0.29 5.42 -3.92
CA LYS A 123 1.11 6.64 -3.97
C LYS A 123 2.37 6.49 -3.15
N SER A 124 3.44 7.11 -3.63
CA SER A 124 4.69 7.32 -2.91
C SER A 124 5.18 8.75 -3.16
N HIS A 125 5.95 9.30 -2.22
CA HIS A 125 6.48 10.65 -2.32
C HIS A 125 8.00 10.64 -2.35
N GLU A 126 8.57 11.44 -3.23
CA GLU A 126 9.99 11.72 -3.32
C GLU A 126 10.24 13.18 -2.94
N LYS A 127 11.19 13.43 -2.04
CA LYS A 127 11.54 14.80 -1.66
C LYS A 127 12.35 15.47 -2.76
N ALA A 128 11.85 16.60 -3.26
CA ALA A 128 12.54 17.42 -4.23
C ALA A 128 13.67 18.22 -3.58
N GLU A 129 14.73 18.52 -4.33
CA GLU A 129 15.87 19.32 -3.84
C GLU A 129 15.45 20.72 -3.34
N GLY A 130 14.41 21.31 -3.93
CA GLY A 130 13.85 22.60 -3.54
C GLY A 130 12.93 22.59 -2.30
N GLY A 131 12.81 21.47 -1.59
CA GLY A 131 12.00 21.34 -0.37
C GLY A 131 10.53 20.95 -0.58
N GLY A 132 10.11 20.70 -1.82
CA GLY A 132 8.80 20.14 -2.18
C GLY A 132 8.79 18.60 -2.24
N TYR A 133 7.69 18.03 -2.76
CA TYR A 133 7.56 16.59 -2.99
C TYR A 133 7.03 16.30 -4.40
N TYR A 134 7.64 15.32 -5.07
CA TYR A 134 7.08 14.69 -6.26
C TYR A 134 6.24 13.49 -5.84
N GLN A 135 5.05 13.36 -6.41
CA GLN A 135 4.15 12.26 -6.14
C GLN A 135 4.22 11.26 -7.29
N HIS A 136 4.47 10.00 -6.96
CA HIS A 136 4.45 8.87 -7.88
C HIS A 136 3.18 8.07 -7.63
N ILE A 137 2.37 7.83 -8.67
CA ILE A 137 1.05 7.20 -8.57
C ILE A 137 0.98 5.97 -9.48
N TRP A 138 0.40 4.89 -8.97
CA TRP A 138 0.02 3.71 -9.76
C TRP A 138 -1.47 3.45 -9.55
N LYS A 139 -2.28 3.42 -10.59
CA LYS A 139 -3.76 3.36 -10.48
C LYS A 139 -4.39 2.41 -11.49
N ASN A 140 -5.60 1.92 -11.20
CA ASN A 140 -6.33 1.01 -12.10
C ASN A 140 -7.47 1.68 -12.89
N TYR A 141 -7.52 3.01 -12.91
CA TYR A 141 -8.57 3.77 -13.58
C TYR A 141 -8.00 5.02 -14.26
N GLU A 142 -8.65 5.44 -15.34
CA GLU A 142 -8.37 6.69 -16.01
C GLU A 142 -9.25 7.81 -15.44
N LEU A 143 -8.69 9.01 -15.26
CA LEU A 143 -9.50 10.20 -15.02
C LEU A 143 -9.76 10.89 -16.36
N GLU A 144 -11.02 11.23 -16.63
CA GLU A 144 -11.50 11.83 -17.89
C GLU A 144 -10.81 13.16 -18.31
N LYS A 145 -9.93 13.73 -17.46
CA LYS A 145 -9.33 15.07 -17.64
C LYS A 145 -7.83 15.12 -17.36
N GLU A 146 -7.10 14.02 -17.49
CA GLU A 146 -5.68 14.03 -17.14
C GLU A 146 -4.78 14.74 -18.15
N VAL A 147 -4.07 15.74 -17.63
CA VAL A 147 -2.79 16.18 -18.19
C VAL A 147 -1.80 15.07 -17.87
N ASN A 148 -1.23 14.43 -18.90
CA ASN A 148 -0.17 13.43 -18.74
C ASN A 148 0.90 13.98 -17.79
N ASN A 149 0.99 13.40 -16.60
CA ASN A 149 2.04 13.65 -15.64
C ASN A 149 2.94 12.43 -15.65
N ASP A 150 4.23 12.62 -15.94
CA ASP A 150 5.20 11.53 -16.11
C ASP A 150 5.34 10.63 -14.86
N ASN A 151 4.81 11.06 -13.72
CA ASN A 151 4.84 10.33 -12.45
C ASN A 151 3.57 9.51 -12.18
N GLU A 152 2.65 9.40 -13.14
CA GLU A 152 1.43 8.60 -13.01
C GLU A 152 1.43 7.44 -14.00
N ILE A 153 1.23 6.24 -13.45
CA ILE A 153 1.20 4.99 -14.21
C ILE A 153 -0.20 4.40 -14.12
N LEU A 154 -0.85 4.25 -15.27
CA LEU A 154 -2.02 3.39 -15.41
C LEU A 154 -1.54 1.94 -15.43
N LEU A 155 -1.99 1.16 -14.45
CA LEU A 155 -1.68 -0.26 -14.35
C LEU A 155 -2.30 -1.02 -15.51
N ASN A 156 -1.57 -1.99 -16.05
CA ASN A 156 -2.10 -2.93 -17.02
C ASN A 156 -3.24 -3.74 -16.40
N ASN A 157 -4.10 -4.27 -17.27
CA ASN A 157 -5.16 -5.15 -16.84
C ASN A 157 -4.58 -6.37 -16.11
N PRO A 158 -5.13 -6.74 -14.94
CA PRO A 158 -4.59 -7.85 -14.19
C PRO A 158 -4.90 -9.19 -14.87
N CYS A 159 -3.97 -10.13 -14.72
CA CYS A 159 -4.19 -11.53 -15.04
C CYS A 159 -5.03 -12.21 -13.94
N LYS A 160 -5.93 -13.11 -14.34
CA LYS A 160 -6.63 -14.02 -13.42
C LYS A 160 -5.91 -15.36 -13.43
N ILE A 161 -5.71 -15.96 -12.25
CA ILE A 161 -5.13 -17.30 -12.13
C ILE A 161 -6.04 -18.34 -12.80
N ASP A 162 -7.35 -18.20 -12.58
CA ASP A 162 -8.39 -19.00 -13.22
C ASP A 162 -9.73 -18.24 -13.19
N ASN A 163 -10.74 -18.73 -13.92
CA ASN A 163 -12.05 -18.07 -14.03
C ASN A 163 -12.88 -18.09 -12.73
N SER A 164 -12.55 -18.96 -11.78
CA SER A 164 -13.20 -19.08 -10.47
C SER A 164 -12.46 -18.36 -9.34
N SER A 165 -11.22 -17.96 -9.57
CA SER A 165 -10.36 -17.29 -8.60
C SER A 165 -10.73 -15.82 -8.53
N ASN A 166 -10.97 -15.34 -7.31
CA ASN A 166 -11.11 -13.92 -7.02
C ASN A 166 -9.74 -13.24 -6.89
N THR A 167 -8.68 -13.79 -7.50
CA THR A 167 -7.32 -13.25 -7.43
C THR A 167 -6.97 -12.53 -8.74
N LEU A 168 -6.60 -11.26 -8.62
CA LEU A 168 -6.14 -10.40 -9.70
C LEU A 168 -4.65 -10.13 -9.51
N ILE A 169 -3.82 -10.55 -10.46
CA ILE A 169 -2.37 -10.36 -10.44
C ILE A 169 -2.01 -9.25 -11.43
N TYR A 170 -1.36 -8.21 -10.93
CA TYR A 170 -0.83 -7.13 -11.73
C TYR A 170 0.64 -7.37 -12.03
N ASP A 171 1.07 -7.12 -13.26
CA ASP A 171 2.47 -7.32 -13.68
C ASP A 171 3.32 -6.06 -13.49
N ASP A 172 2.69 -4.89 -13.40
CA ASP A 172 3.38 -3.62 -13.16
C ASP A 172 4.01 -3.57 -11.77
N ILE A 173 5.30 -3.29 -11.74
CA ILE A 173 6.09 -3.21 -10.50
C ILE A 173 5.86 -1.86 -9.83
N ILE A 174 5.35 -1.90 -8.60
CA ILE A 174 5.25 -0.73 -7.72
C ILE A 174 6.62 -0.47 -7.10
N LYS A 175 7.14 0.74 -7.27
CA LYS A 175 8.48 1.14 -6.80
C LYS A 175 8.39 2.33 -5.85
N PRO A 176 8.16 2.10 -4.54
CA PRO A 176 8.11 3.18 -3.56
C PRO A 176 9.45 3.92 -3.47
N CYS A 177 9.38 5.24 -3.30
CA CYS A 177 10.52 6.13 -3.26
C CYS A 177 11.22 6.02 -1.90
N SER A 178 12.52 5.72 -1.93
CA SER A 178 13.36 5.76 -0.73
C SER A 178 13.56 7.20 -0.22
N SER A 179 13.57 7.37 1.09
CA SER A 179 13.67 8.66 1.78
C SER A 179 14.37 8.51 3.14
N LEU A 180 14.70 9.65 3.74
CA LEU A 180 15.06 9.75 5.15
C LEU A 180 13.80 9.70 6.01
N LEU A 181 13.91 9.25 7.26
CA LEU A 181 12.76 9.17 8.17
C LEU A 181 12.05 10.52 8.37
N GLN A 182 12.80 11.61 8.45
CA GLN A 182 12.26 12.97 8.63
C GLN A 182 11.54 13.51 7.39
N ASP A 183 11.75 12.87 6.24
CA ASP A 183 11.26 13.28 4.93
C ASP A 183 10.14 12.36 4.42
N ILE A 184 9.62 11.49 5.28
CA ILE A 184 8.53 10.58 4.92
C ILE A 184 7.18 11.31 4.93
N LEU A 185 6.36 11.06 3.91
CA LEU A 185 5.00 11.61 3.79
C LEU A 185 3.99 10.48 3.55
N LEU A 186 2.95 10.42 4.39
CA LEU A 186 1.90 9.40 4.44
C LEU A 186 0.52 10.02 4.14
#